data_AF-A0A699QR78-F1
#
_entry.id   AF-A0A699QR78-F1
#
_cell.length_a   1.000
_cell.length_b   1.000
_cell.length_c   1.000
_cell.angle_alpha   90.00
_cell.angle_beta   90.00
_cell.angle_gamma   90.00
#
_symmetry.space_group_name_H-M   'P 1'
#
loop_
_entity.id
_entity.type
_entity.pdbx_description
1 polymer ?
#
loop_
_entity_poly.entity_id
_entity_poly.type
_entity_poly.pdbx_seq_one_letter_code
_entity_poly.pdbx_strand_id
1 'polypeptide(L)'
;MTTLADKVILSGADNRLSMLGKDMYDSWKSRMELYMVNRKHGRMIIESVENGPLLWPTFEENEVTRLKKYSELSATEAIQADCDVKATNIILQGLPPE
;
A
#
# COMPACT_ATOMS: atom_id res chain seq x y z
N MET A 1 2.69 21.51 -14.73
CA MET A 1 3.03 20.50 -13.71
C MET A 1 1.84 19.59 -13.59
N THR A 2 1.89 18.40 -14.18
CA THR A 2 0.78 17.42 -14.10
C THR A 2 0.88 16.66 -12.79
N THR A 3 -0.14 16.83 -11.96
CA THR A 3 -0.25 16.19 -10.64
C THR A 3 -0.47 14.68 -10.79
N LEU A 4 -0.22 13.91 -9.73
CA LEU A 4 -0.55 12.48 -9.70
C LEU A 4 -2.04 12.26 -10.01
N ALA A 5 -2.91 13.20 -9.59
CA ALA A 5 -4.33 13.22 -9.92
C ALA A 5 -4.59 13.37 -11.43
N ASP A 6 -3.89 14.27 -12.13
CA ASP A 6 -4.05 14.45 -13.59
C ASP A 6 -3.67 13.21 -14.39
N LYS A 7 -2.69 12.42 -13.90
CA LYS A 7 -2.25 11.18 -14.54
C LYS A 7 -3.23 10.01 -14.31
N VAL A 8 -3.97 10.04 -13.21
CA VAL A 8 -4.95 9.00 -12.85
C VAL A 8 -6.28 9.20 -13.60
N ILE A 9 -6.66 10.44 -13.90
CA ILE A 9 -7.88 10.78 -14.67
C ILE A 9 -7.80 10.28 -16.12
N LEU A 10 -6.62 10.29 -16.74
CA LEU A 10 -6.45 9.84 -18.13
C LEU A 10 -6.52 8.32 -18.33
N SER A 11 -6.44 7.51 -17.27
CA SER A 11 -6.32 6.04 -17.40
C SER A 11 -7.63 5.26 -17.37
N GLY A 12 -8.80 5.93 -17.42
CA GLY A 12 -10.11 5.34 -17.74
C GLY A 12 -10.38 3.95 -17.17
N ALA A 13 -10.31 3.79 -15.85
CA ALA A 13 -10.65 2.55 -15.17
C ALA A 13 -11.71 2.83 -14.08
N ASP A 14 -12.96 2.48 -14.39
CA ASP A 14 -14.17 2.64 -13.56
C ASP A 14 -14.17 1.82 -12.24
N ASN A 15 -13.00 1.34 -11.81
CA ASN A 15 -12.84 0.47 -10.65
C ASN A 15 -11.96 1.11 -9.55
N ARG A 16 -11.53 2.36 -9.69
CA ARG A 16 -10.80 3.09 -8.64
C ARG A 16 -11.74 3.95 -7.82
N LEU A 17 -11.53 3.89 -6.50
CA LEU A 17 -12.10 4.75 -5.45
C LEU A 17 -12.65 6.07 -5.99
N SER A 18 -13.97 6.26 -5.85
CA SER A 18 -14.76 7.44 -6.23
C SER A 18 -14.40 8.69 -5.41
N MET A 19 -13.12 8.95 -5.18
CA MET A 19 -12.61 10.01 -4.32
C MET A 19 -12.27 11.24 -5.16
N LEU A 20 -13.30 11.90 -5.70
CA LEU A 20 -13.17 13.19 -6.38
C LEU A 20 -13.33 14.42 -5.43
N GLY A 21 -13.63 14.20 -4.15
CA GLY A 21 -13.85 15.24 -3.13
C GLY A 21 -12.88 15.11 -1.95
N LYS A 22 -12.39 16.23 -1.41
CA LYS A 22 -11.46 16.27 -0.27
C LYS A 22 -12.08 15.68 1.01
N ASP A 23 -13.38 15.90 1.18
CA ASP A 23 -14.23 15.29 2.21
C ASP A 23 -14.35 13.76 2.06
N MET A 24 -14.36 13.25 0.83
CA MET A 24 -14.39 11.81 0.56
C MET A 24 -13.04 11.13 0.86
N TYR A 25 -11.93 11.86 0.76
CA TYR A 25 -10.62 11.37 1.18
C TYR A 25 -10.54 11.21 2.69
N ASP A 26 -10.95 12.23 3.45
CA ASP A 26 -10.97 12.16 4.91
C ASP A 26 -11.93 11.05 5.39
N SER A 27 -13.11 10.91 4.75
CA SER A 27 -14.06 9.84 5.04
C SER A 27 -13.48 8.45 4.77
N TRP A 28 -12.82 8.24 3.62
CA TRP A 28 -12.17 6.98 3.29
C TRP A 28 -11.03 6.67 4.27
N LYS A 29 -10.21 7.67 4.60
CA LYS A 29 -9.12 7.55 5.56
C LYS A 29 -9.64 7.10 6.93
N SER A 30 -10.67 7.77 7.48
CA SER A 30 -11.28 7.38 8.75
C SER A 30 -11.87 5.96 8.71
N ARG A 31 -12.49 5.56 7.59
CA ARG A 31 -13.03 4.20 7.43
C ARG A 31 -11.93 3.14 7.41
N MET A 32 -10.81 3.44 6.74
CA MET A 32 -9.64 2.56 6.71
C MET A 32 -8.97 2.46 8.08
N GLU A 33 -8.78 3.57 8.79
CA GLU A 33 -8.23 3.60 10.15
C GLU A 33 -9.08 2.76 11.11
N LEU A 34 -10.40 2.91 11.06
CA LEU A 34 -11.34 2.13 11.88
C LEU A 34 -11.26 0.63 11.56
N TYR A 35 -11.26 0.27 10.28
CA TYR A 35 -11.17 -1.12 9.83
C TYR A 35 -9.86 -1.80 10.27
N MET A 36 -8.78 -1.04 10.38
CA MET A 36 -7.45 -1.54 10.73
C MET A 36 -7.16 -1.54 12.24
N VAL A 37 -7.96 -0.85 13.06
CA VAL A 37 -7.66 -0.61 14.49
C VAL A 37 -7.50 -1.91 15.30
N ASN A 38 -8.16 -3.00 14.88
CA ASN A 38 -8.10 -4.32 15.53
C ASN A 38 -7.49 -5.41 14.64
N ARG A 39 -6.92 -5.05 13.48
CA ARG A 39 -6.34 -6.01 12.55
C ARG A 39 -4.85 -6.20 12.82
N LYS A 40 -4.38 -7.43 12.61
CA LYS A 40 -2.97 -7.76 12.71
C LYS A 40 -2.18 -6.89 11.73
N HIS A 41 -1.16 -6.19 12.25
CA HIS A 41 -0.34 -5.24 11.50
C HIS A 41 -1.11 -4.04 10.90
N GLY A 42 -2.30 -3.70 11.43
CA GLY A 42 -3.13 -2.62 10.91
C GLY A 42 -2.41 -1.27 10.79
N ARG A 43 -1.59 -0.91 11.79
CA ARG A 43 -0.73 0.29 11.74
C ARG A 43 0.24 0.25 10.55
N MET A 44 0.91 -0.87 10.34
CA MET A 44 1.88 -1.02 9.25
C MET A 44 1.20 -0.91 7.89
N ILE A 45 -0.01 -1.47 7.74
CA ILE A 45 -0.78 -1.36 6.50
C ILE A 45 -1.19 0.09 6.23
N ILE A 46 -1.67 0.84 7.24
CA ILE A 46 -2.00 2.27 7.07
C ILE A 46 -0.76 3.05 6.63
N GLU A 47 0.38 2.83 7.29
CA GLU A 47 1.64 3.49 6.96
C GLU A 47 2.10 3.19 5.53
N SER A 48 1.96 1.93 5.08
CA SER A 48 2.23 1.53 3.69
C SER A 48 1.26 2.13 2.68
N VAL A 49 0.01 2.40 3.05
CA VAL A 49 -0.95 3.10 2.16
C VAL A 49 -0.60 4.57 2.02
N GLU A 50 -0.21 5.23 3.11
CA GLU A 50 0.13 6.65 3.12
C GLU A 50 1.46 6.94 2.42
N ASN A 51 2.48 6.12 2.65
CA ASN A 51 3.83 6.33 2.12
C ASN A 51 4.10 5.56 0.82
N GLY A 52 3.20 4.64 0.44
CA GLY A 52 3.40 3.69 -0.63
C GLY A 52 4.18 2.43 -0.19
N PRO A 53 4.15 1.35 -0.98
CA PRO A 53 4.89 0.13 -0.68
C PRO A 53 6.40 0.40 -0.60
N LEU A 54 7.06 -0.17 0.41
CA LEU A 54 8.50 0.01 0.59
C LEU A 54 9.27 -0.70 -0.53
N LEU A 55 10.48 -0.19 -0.80
CA LEU A 55 11.39 -0.83 -1.76
C LEU A 55 11.64 -2.28 -1.36
N TRP A 56 11.52 -3.19 -2.31
CA TRP A 56 11.77 -4.60 -2.07
C TRP A 56 13.18 -4.80 -1.54
N PRO A 57 13.38 -5.58 -0.45
CA PRO A 57 14.67 -5.69 0.21
C PRO A 57 15.76 -6.19 -0.74
N THR A 58 16.90 -5.50 -0.71
CA THR A 58 18.12 -5.90 -1.40
C THR A 58 19.15 -6.42 -0.42
N PHE A 59 20.04 -7.29 -0.88
CA PHE A 59 21.23 -7.68 -0.15
C PHE A 59 22.45 -7.65 -1.07
N GLU A 60 23.61 -7.39 -0.50
CA GLU A 60 24.87 -7.48 -1.21
C GLU A 60 25.47 -8.86 -1.02
N GLU A 61 25.70 -9.55 -2.12
CA GLU A 61 26.43 -10.81 -2.15
C GLU A 61 27.58 -10.67 -3.13
N ASN A 62 28.81 -10.80 -2.62
CA ASN A 62 30.03 -10.70 -3.42
C ASN A 62 30.09 -9.41 -4.26
N GLU A 63 29.83 -8.25 -3.62
CA GLU A 63 29.81 -6.91 -4.26
C GLU A 63 28.71 -6.72 -5.33
N VAL A 64 27.77 -7.66 -5.46
CA VAL A 64 26.59 -7.53 -6.31
C VAL A 64 25.37 -7.31 -5.43
N THR A 65 24.75 -6.14 -5.57
CA THR A 65 23.45 -5.86 -4.94
C THR A 65 22.35 -6.59 -5.73
N ARG A 66 21.72 -7.59 -5.11
CA ARG A 66 20.58 -8.31 -5.68
C ARG A 66 19.36 -8.24 -4.78
N LEU A 67 18.17 -8.36 -5.37
CA LEU A 67 16.92 -8.44 -4.62
C LEU A 67 16.86 -9.77 -3.87
N LYS A 68 16.44 -9.73 -2.60
CA LYS A 68 16.22 -10.94 -1.79
C LYS A 68 15.05 -11.74 -2.37
N LYS A 69 15.15 -13.07 -2.35
CA LYS A 69 13.98 -13.92 -2.49
C LYS A 69 13.13 -13.84 -1.22
N TYR A 70 11.84 -14.15 -1.32
CA TYR A 70 10.95 -14.14 -0.16
C TYR A 70 11.44 -15.07 0.98
N SER A 71 12.04 -16.21 0.64
CA SER A 71 12.63 -17.15 1.60
C SER A 71 13.88 -16.63 2.31
N GLU A 72 14.50 -15.58 1.79
CA GLU A 72 15.70 -14.93 2.33
C GLU A 72 15.35 -13.69 3.15
N LEU A 73 14.05 -13.33 3.23
CA LEU A 73 13.58 -12.24 4.05
C LEU A 73 13.66 -12.63 5.53
N SER A 74 14.09 -11.68 6.35
CA SER A 74 13.87 -11.75 7.78
C SER A 74 12.37 -11.74 8.08
N ALA A 75 11.99 -12.19 9.28
CA ALA A 75 10.59 -12.18 9.70
C ALA A 75 9.95 -10.78 9.59
N THR A 76 10.70 -9.72 9.92
CA THR A 76 10.22 -8.34 9.84
C THR A 76 10.03 -7.88 8.40
N GLU A 77 10.99 -8.18 7.50
CA GLU A 77 10.88 -7.85 6.07
C GLU A 77 9.70 -8.58 5.41
N ALA A 78 9.48 -9.85 5.76
CA ALA A 78 8.35 -10.62 5.25
C ALA A 78 7.00 -10.06 5.74
N ILE A 79 6.91 -9.67 7.03
CA ILE A 79 5.72 -9.01 7.57
C ILE A 79 5.45 -7.70 6.83
N GLN A 80 6.49 -6.90 6.58
CA GLN A 80 6.34 -5.63 5.87
C GLN A 80 5.88 -5.85 4.44
N ALA A 81 6.50 -6.79 3.71
CA ALA A 81 6.11 -7.13 2.34
C ALA A 81 4.63 -7.58 2.25
N ASP A 82 4.15 -8.39 3.21
CA ASP A 82 2.73 -8.77 3.28
C ASP A 82 1.82 -7.56 3.52
N CYS A 83 2.23 -6.62 4.39
CA CYS A 83 1.48 -5.39 4.63
C CYS A 83 1.43 -4.48 3.39
N ASP A 84 2.54 -4.36 2.66
CA ASP A 84 2.65 -3.58 1.43
C ASP A 84 1.78 -4.15 0.31
N VAL A 85 1.71 -5.48 0.19
CA VAL A 85 0.80 -6.18 -0.73
C VAL A 85 -0.66 -5.88 -0.35
N LYS A 86 -1.01 -5.95 0.95
CA LYS A 86 -2.36 -5.61 1.42
C LYS A 86 -2.71 -4.14 1.16
N ALA A 87 -1.79 -3.23 1.44
CA ALA A 87 -1.94 -1.81 1.15
C ALA A 87 -2.21 -1.58 -0.34
N THR A 88 -1.41 -2.20 -1.21
CA THR A 88 -1.59 -2.14 -2.66
C THR A 88 -2.97 -2.66 -3.09
N ASN A 89 -3.41 -3.79 -2.54
CA ASN A 89 -4.74 -4.32 -2.82
C ASN A 89 -5.85 -3.38 -2.36
N ILE A 90 -5.71 -2.73 -1.19
CA ILE A 90 -6.70 -1.76 -0.68
C ILE A 90 -6.77 -0.52 -1.56
N ILE A 91 -5.63 -0.01 -2.03
CA ILE A 91 -5.58 1.12 -2.95
C ILE A 91 -6.24 0.77 -4.28
N LEU A 92 -6.03 -0.46 -4.79
CA LEU A 92 -6.54 -0.88 -6.09
C LEU A 92 -8.01 -1.32 -6.07
N GLN A 93 -8.45 -1.98 -5.00
CA GLN A 93 -9.75 -2.67 -4.93
C GLN A 93 -10.66 -2.15 -3.82
N GLY A 94 -10.19 -1.24 -2.97
CA GLY A 94 -10.89 -0.79 -1.78
C GLY A 94 -10.74 -1.74 -0.59
N LEU A 95 -11.46 -1.44 0.50
CA LEU A 95 -11.42 -2.28 1.70
C LEU A 95 -12.09 -3.64 1.42
N PRO A 96 -11.50 -4.76 1.87
CA PRO A 96 -12.15 -6.05 1.80
C PRO A 96 -13.46 -6.04 2.62
N PRO A 97 -14.44 -6.88 2.27
CA PRO A 97 -15.56 -7.17 3.16
C PRO A 97 -15.06 -7.78 4.48
N GLU A 98 -15.79 -7.51 5.56
CA GLU A 98 -15.51 -8.03 6.91
C GLU A 98 -15.69 -9.54 7.03
#